data_AF-A0AA35VYA1-F1
#
_entry.id   AF-A0AA35VYA1-F1
#
_cell.length_a   1.000
_cell.length_b   1.000
_cell.length_c   1.000
_cell.angle_alpha   90.00
_cell.angle_beta   90.00
_cell.angle_gamma   90.00
#
_symmetry.space_group_name_H-M   'P 1'
#
loop_
_entity.id
_entity.type
_entity.pdbx_description
1 polymer ?
#
loop_
_entity_poly.entity_id
_entity_poly.type
_entity_poly.pdbx_seq_one_letter_code
_entity_poly.pdbx_strand_id
1 'polypeptide(L)'
;AVSFRTRRVDPLVRDESRLTEKEAEGERREGQGEGEESEREGEEEDPLCQSTEDEVGKMLRSTLNDLETALEVRESRQVSERQEAQLVRERGRSRELQRQLEEVRESKEETISQLTSQVLEMKKSVRGNKERSSSTAAGGDSEEGLDTMTFCFLRQAVYHFLADIHPEDHLRSISSILKFTPQERKIVYSQFGERK
;
A
#
# COMPACT_ATOMS: atom_id res chain seq x y z
N ALA A 1 21.79 23.42 12.93
CA ALA A 1 21.84 22.18 13.74
C ALA A 1 20.92 21.15 13.08
N VAL A 2 21.49 20.02 12.71
CA VAL A 2 20.84 18.91 11.99
C VAL A 2 20.03 18.07 12.98
N SER A 3 18.85 17.57 12.56
CA SER A 3 18.29 16.37 13.18
C SER A 3 17.38 15.62 12.20
N PHE A 4 17.98 14.72 11.43
CA PHE A 4 17.30 13.58 10.83
C PHE A 4 16.97 12.56 11.92
N ARG A 5 15.72 12.08 11.95
CA ARG A 5 15.36 10.84 12.66
C ARG A 5 14.60 9.91 11.70
N THR A 6 15.37 9.05 11.06
CA THR A 6 14.93 7.75 10.53
C THR A 6 15.11 6.69 11.62
N ARG A 7 14.15 5.75 11.71
CA ARG A 7 14.19 4.39 12.34
C ARG A 7 12.73 3.88 12.41
N ARG A 8 12.31 2.67 12.01
CA ARG A 8 12.91 1.33 11.71
C ARG A 8 12.04 0.70 10.60
N VAL A 9 12.55 0.06 9.54
CA VAL A 9 13.15 -1.28 9.40
C VAL A 9 12.25 -2.43 9.88
N ASP A 10 11.71 -3.17 8.90
CA ASP A 10 11.54 -4.63 8.95
C ASP A 10 12.20 -5.22 7.68
N PRO A 11 13.17 -6.15 7.80
CA PRO A 11 13.83 -6.77 6.65
C PRO A 11 13.68 -8.31 6.69
N LEU A 12 12.59 -8.85 6.18
CA LEU A 12 12.40 -10.29 5.95
C LEU A 12 11.43 -10.37 4.76
N VAL A 13 11.84 -10.70 3.55
CA VAL A 13 12.07 -12.08 3.09
C VAL A 13 13.21 -12.08 2.06
N ARG A 14 14.33 -12.73 2.43
CA ARG A 14 15.27 -13.30 1.47
C ARG A 14 14.74 -14.69 1.10
N ASP A 15 14.40 -14.90 -0.16
CA ASP A 15 14.34 -16.26 -0.70
C ASP A 15 15.77 -16.72 -1.00
N GLU A 16 16.40 -17.31 0.03
CA GLU A 16 17.52 -18.23 -0.15
C GLU A 16 16.92 -19.60 -0.48
N SER A 17 16.89 -19.94 -1.76
CA SER A 17 16.60 -21.30 -2.23
C SER A 17 17.30 -21.55 -3.55
N ARG A 18 18.60 -21.90 -3.47
CA ARG A 18 19.28 -22.97 -4.22
C ARG A 18 20.78 -22.74 -4.21
N LEU A 19 21.41 -23.21 -3.14
CA LEU A 19 22.79 -23.68 -3.20
C LEU A 19 22.82 -25.08 -3.84
N THR A 20 24.01 -25.40 -4.35
CA THR A 20 24.59 -26.73 -4.61
C THR A 20 24.18 -27.48 -5.89
N GLU A 21 24.86 -27.16 -7.00
CA GLU A 21 25.32 -28.18 -7.97
C GLU A 21 26.37 -27.54 -8.90
N LYS A 22 27.61 -27.36 -8.41
CA LYS A 22 28.81 -27.18 -9.28
C LYS A 22 30.16 -27.25 -8.54
N GLU A 23 30.23 -27.96 -7.42
CA GLU A 23 31.50 -28.29 -6.76
C GLU A 23 31.44 -29.75 -6.28
N ALA A 24 31.42 -30.69 -7.22
CA ALA A 24 31.59 -32.11 -6.93
C ALA A 24 32.07 -32.87 -8.18
N GLU A 25 33.13 -32.42 -8.83
CA GLU A 25 33.87 -33.29 -9.73
C GLU A 25 35.30 -32.81 -9.90
N GLY A 26 36.24 -33.53 -9.30
CA GLY A 26 37.65 -33.22 -9.48
C GLY A 26 38.63 -33.68 -8.43
N GLU A 27 38.31 -34.64 -7.54
CA GLU A 27 39.37 -35.20 -6.68
C GLU A 27 39.06 -36.61 -6.14
N ARG A 28 39.09 -37.62 -7.01
CA ARG A 28 39.40 -39.02 -6.64
C ARG A 28 39.94 -39.78 -7.84
N ARG A 29 41.24 -40.05 -7.87
CA ARG A 29 41.85 -41.25 -8.48
C ARG A 29 43.33 -41.38 -8.09
N GLU A 30 43.56 -41.65 -6.81
CA GLU A 30 44.65 -42.55 -6.42
C GLU A 30 44.03 -43.92 -6.17
N GLY A 31 44.50 -44.93 -6.89
CA GLY A 31 44.00 -46.30 -6.76
C GLY A 31 44.49 -47.18 -7.90
N GLN A 32 45.56 -47.92 -7.63
CA GLN A 32 46.16 -48.99 -8.41
C GLN A 32 45.13 -49.92 -9.08
N GLY A 33 45.40 -50.26 -10.34
CA GLY A 33 44.77 -51.36 -11.06
C GLY A 33 45.77 -51.89 -12.08
N GLU A 34 46.25 -53.09 -11.82
CA GLU A 34 47.21 -53.83 -12.64
C GLU A 34 46.66 -54.18 -14.03
N GLY A 35 47.60 -54.38 -14.95
CA GLY A 35 47.52 -55.00 -16.27
C GLY A 35 46.18 -55.49 -16.82
N GLU A 36 45.85 -55.01 -18.00
CA GLU A 36 45.36 -55.85 -19.10
C GLU A 36 45.67 -55.13 -20.42
N GLU A 37 46.57 -55.73 -21.22
CA GLU A 37 46.83 -55.35 -22.60
C GLU A 37 45.54 -55.53 -23.40
N SER A 38 44.99 -54.44 -23.91
CA SER A 38 44.09 -54.47 -25.05
C SER A 38 44.71 -53.61 -26.13
N GLU A 39 45.19 -54.28 -27.17
CA GLU A 39 45.44 -53.70 -28.47
C GLU A 39 44.18 -52.95 -28.92
N ARG A 40 44.16 -51.63 -28.72
CA ARG A 40 43.28 -50.75 -29.46
C ARG A 40 44.06 -50.33 -30.68
N GLU A 41 43.63 -50.82 -31.84
CA GLU A 41 43.88 -50.16 -33.11
C GLU A 41 43.45 -48.70 -32.94
N GLY A 42 44.44 -47.82 -32.82
CA GLY A 42 44.22 -46.39 -32.89
C GLY A 42 43.86 -46.07 -34.33
N GLU A 43 42.58 -45.82 -34.58
CA GLU A 43 42.22 -44.86 -35.61
C GLU A 43 42.82 -43.52 -35.16
N GLU A 44 44.02 -43.20 -35.64
CA GLU A 44 44.57 -41.84 -35.57
C GLU A 44 43.60 -40.95 -36.37
N GLU A 45 42.63 -40.35 -35.69
CA GLU A 45 41.85 -39.27 -36.28
C GLU A 45 42.80 -38.14 -36.66
N ASP A 46 42.71 -37.72 -37.93
CA ASP A 46 43.57 -36.69 -38.49
C ASP A 46 43.43 -35.40 -37.67
N PRO A 47 44.50 -34.87 -37.05
CA PRO A 47 44.42 -33.68 -36.18
C PRO A 47 43.88 -32.45 -36.91
N LEU A 48 43.95 -32.43 -38.25
CA LEU A 48 43.30 -31.42 -39.08
C LEU A 48 41.76 -31.51 -39.04
N CYS A 49 41.19 -32.71 -39.00
CA CYS A 49 39.74 -32.92 -38.90
C CYS A 49 39.22 -32.50 -37.52
N GLN A 50 39.89 -32.90 -36.43
CA GLN A 50 39.51 -32.50 -35.07
C GLN A 50 39.57 -30.97 -34.87
N SER A 51 40.58 -30.29 -35.43
CA SER A 51 40.68 -28.83 -35.37
C SER A 51 39.51 -28.13 -36.06
N THR A 52 39.03 -28.65 -37.19
CA THR A 52 37.89 -28.05 -37.90
C THR A 52 36.57 -28.31 -37.18
N GLU A 53 36.40 -29.48 -36.58
CA GLU A 53 35.20 -29.81 -35.80
C GLU A 53 35.10 -28.98 -34.52
N ASP A 54 36.22 -28.75 -33.84
CA ASP A 54 36.28 -27.88 -32.66
C ASP A 54 35.98 -26.42 -32.99
N GLU A 55 36.44 -25.93 -34.13
CA GLU A 55 36.21 -24.56 -34.58
C GLU A 55 34.75 -24.36 -35.03
N VAL A 56 34.17 -25.33 -35.74
CA VAL A 56 32.74 -25.35 -36.06
C VAL A 56 31.91 -25.45 -34.77
N GLY A 57 32.30 -26.28 -33.82
CA GLY A 57 31.63 -26.40 -32.52
C GLY A 57 31.67 -25.11 -31.71
N LYS A 58 32.80 -24.39 -31.71
CA LYS A 58 32.92 -23.05 -31.10
C LYS A 58 32.04 -22.03 -31.81
N MET A 59 32.01 -22.04 -33.14
CA MET A 59 31.17 -21.14 -33.93
C MET A 59 29.68 -21.36 -33.66
N LEU A 60 29.23 -22.63 -33.62
CA LEU A 60 27.83 -22.98 -33.33
C LEU A 60 27.41 -22.58 -31.91
N ARG A 61 28.29 -22.77 -30.92
CA ARG A 61 27.99 -22.31 -29.55
C ARG A 61 27.91 -20.78 -29.46
N SER A 62 28.78 -20.07 -30.19
CA SER A 62 28.72 -18.60 -30.26
C SER A 62 27.41 -18.12 -30.89
N THR A 63 27.00 -18.70 -32.01
CA THR A 63 25.76 -18.29 -32.69
C THR A 63 24.53 -18.63 -31.87
N LEU A 64 24.52 -19.74 -31.14
CA LEU A 64 23.44 -20.07 -30.20
C LEU A 64 23.34 -19.03 -29.07
N ASN A 65 24.46 -18.66 -28.44
CA ASN A 65 24.49 -17.61 -27.41
C ASN A 65 24.01 -16.25 -27.94
N ASP A 66 24.41 -15.88 -29.16
CA ASP A 66 23.98 -14.63 -29.79
C ASP A 66 22.47 -14.63 -30.05
N LEU A 67 21.91 -15.77 -30.47
CA LEU A 67 20.47 -15.93 -30.67
C LEU A 67 19.68 -15.91 -29.35
N GLU A 68 20.18 -16.56 -28.30
CA GLU A 68 19.59 -16.52 -26.96
C GLU A 68 19.56 -15.08 -26.44
N THR A 69 20.69 -14.35 -26.55
CA THR A 69 20.78 -12.95 -26.15
C THR A 69 19.80 -12.07 -26.94
N ALA A 70 19.70 -12.28 -28.26
CA ALA A 70 18.77 -11.52 -29.12
C ALA A 70 17.30 -11.79 -28.75
N LEU A 71 16.96 -13.03 -28.36
CA LEU A 71 15.63 -13.39 -27.88
C LEU A 71 15.32 -12.70 -26.53
N GLU A 72 16.24 -12.77 -25.56
CA GLU A 72 16.08 -12.12 -24.25
C GLU A 72 15.85 -10.61 -24.38
N VAL A 73 16.63 -9.93 -25.23
CA VAL A 73 16.47 -8.49 -25.50
C VAL A 73 15.10 -8.19 -26.11
N ARG A 74 14.62 -9.04 -27.03
CA ARG A 74 13.32 -8.86 -27.66
C ARG A 74 12.17 -9.04 -26.67
N GLU A 75 12.24 -10.06 -25.81
CA GLU A 75 11.24 -10.31 -24.78
C GLU A 75 11.21 -9.17 -23.76
N SER A 76 12.37 -8.73 -23.30
CA SER A 76 12.52 -7.57 -22.40
C SER A 76 11.89 -6.32 -23.01
N ARG A 77 12.16 -6.03 -24.29
CA ARG A 77 11.55 -4.92 -25.01
C ARG A 77 10.03 -5.03 -25.08
N GLN A 78 9.51 -6.23 -25.37
CA GLN A 78 8.05 -6.45 -25.43
C GLN A 78 7.38 -6.22 -24.07
N VAL A 79 8.02 -6.64 -22.98
CA VAL A 79 7.53 -6.38 -21.62
C VAL A 79 7.54 -4.87 -21.33
N SER A 80 8.62 -4.18 -21.68
CA SER A 80 8.73 -2.72 -21.51
C SER A 80 7.63 -1.98 -22.26
N GLU A 81 7.38 -2.32 -23.53
CA GLU A 81 6.33 -1.71 -24.35
C GLU A 81 4.92 -1.94 -23.76
N ARG A 82 4.65 -3.13 -23.20
CA ARG A 82 3.39 -3.42 -22.51
C ARG A 82 3.24 -2.59 -21.24
N GLN A 83 4.30 -2.44 -20.44
CA GLN A 83 4.31 -1.64 -19.23
C GLN A 83 4.11 -0.15 -19.54
N GLU A 84 4.79 0.38 -20.56
CA GLU A 84 4.59 1.75 -21.03
C GLU A 84 3.14 2.00 -21.48
N ALA A 85 2.58 1.09 -22.27
CA ALA A 85 1.18 1.18 -22.69
C ALA A 85 0.19 1.09 -21.52
N GLN A 86 0.52 0.34 -20.46
CA GLN A 86 -0.28 0.29 -19.23
C GLN A 86 -0.16 1.61 -18.45
N LEU A 87 1.03 2.16 -18.30
CA LEU A 87 1.26 3.45 -17.64
C LEU A 87 0.50 4.59 -18.32
N VAL A 88 0.47 4.63 -19.65
CA VAL A 88 -0.29 5.64 -20.40
C VAL A 88 -1.80 5.51 -20.11
N ARG A 89 -2.34 4.29 -20.07
CA ARG A 89 -3.75 4.04 -19.75
C ARG A 89 -4.09 4.45 -18.31
N GLU A 90 -3.25 4.11 -17.34
CA GLU A 90 -3.45 4.50 -15.94
C GLU A 90 -3.34 6.01 -15.74
N ARG A 91 -2.41 6.68 -16.42
CA ARG A 91 -2.35 8.15 -16.41
C ARG A 91 -3.61 8.78 -16.97
N GLY A 92 -4.20 8.20 -18.02
CA GLY A 92 -5.49 8.64 -18.56
C GLY A 92 -6.62 8.51 -17.53
N ARG A 93 -6.73 7.35 -16.88
CA ARG A 93 -7.71 7.09 -15.80
C ARG A 93 -7.54 8.06 -14.63
N SER A 94 -6.30 8.29 -14.20
CA SER A 94 -5.99 9.20 -13.09
C SER A 94 -6.41 10.64 -13.40
N ARG A 95 -6.20 11.13 -14.62
CA ARG A 95 -6.64 12.47 -15.03
C ARG A 95 -8.16 12.60 -15.05
N GLU A 96 -8.86 11.58 -15.54
CA GLU A 96 -10.33 11.59 -15.55
C GLU A 96 -10.90 11.56 -14.14
N LEU A 97 -10.35 10.73 -13.24
CA LEU A 97 -10.73 10.75 -11.83
C LEU A 97 -10.49 12.11 -11.18
N GLN A 98 -9.36 12.77 -11.48
CA GLN A 98 -9.08 14.09 -10.95
C GLN A 98 -10.12 15.12 -11.42
N ARG A 99 -10.49 15.09 -12.70
CA ARG A 99 -11.54 15.96 -13.26
C ARG A 99 -12.88 15.74 -12.56
N GLN A 100 -13.27 14.50 -12.32
CA GLN A 100 -14.50 14.16 -11.61
C GLN A 100 -14.49 14.64 -10.14
N LEU A 101 -13.35 14.52 -9.46
CA LEU A 101 -13.20 15.05 -8.10
C LEU A 101 -13.31 16.57 -8.04
N GLU A 102 -12.77 17.26 -9.04
CA GLU A 102 -12.91 18.72 -9.17
C GLU A 102 -14.37 19.12 -9.39
N GLU A 103 -15.10 18.46 -10.29
CA GLU A 103 -16.54 18.71 -10.50
C GLU A 103 -17.37 18.49 -9.22
N VAL A 104 -17.11 17.39 -8.50
CA VAL A 104 -17.80 17.12 -7.22
C VAL A 104 -17.48 18.20 -6.19
N ARG A 105 -16.23 18.64 -6.12
CA ARG A 105 -15.81 19.69 -5.18
C ARG A 105 -16.55 21.00 -5.48
N GLU A 106 -16.61 21.42 -6.74
CA GLU A 106 -17.31 22.63 -7.16
C GLU A 106 -18.81 22.57 -6.79
N SER A 107 -19.46 21.44 -7.07
CA SER A 107 -20.87 21.22 -6.68
C SER A 107 -21.08 21.29 -5.16
N LYS A 108 -20.14 20.76 -4.37
CA LYS A 108 -20.19 20.84 -2.91
C LYS A 108 -19.97 22.27 -2.39
N GLU A 109 -19.10 23.04 -3.03
CA GLU A 109 -18.85 24.43 -2.67
C GLU A 109 -20.07 25.33 -2.94
N GLU A 110 -20.77 25.07 -4.05
CA GLU A 110 -22.03 25.74 -4.35
C GLU A 110 -23.11 25.42 -3.31
N THR A 111 -23.28 24.15 -2.94
CA THR A 111 -24.26 23.75 -1.91
C THR A 111 -23.93 24.34 -0.54
N ILE A 112 -22.65 24.41 -0.16
CA ILE A 112 -22.22 25.12 1.06
C ILE A 112 -22.60 26.60 0.99
N SER A 113 -22.40 27.25 -0.16
CA SER A 113 -22.72 28.67 -0.36
C SER A 113 -24.24 28.94 -0.25
N GLN A 114 -25.06 28.06 -0.84
CA GLN A 114 -26.52 28.12 -0.74
C GLN A 114 -27.00 27.94 0.71
N LEU A 115 -26.49 26.91 1.41
CA LEU A 115 -26.82 26.67 2.82
C LEU A 115 -26.39 27.83 3.72
N THR A 116 -25.20 28.40 3.47
CA THR A 116 -24.72 29.57 4.21
C THR A 116 -25.65 30.76 4.04
N SER A 117 -26.14 30.98 2.81
CA SER A 117 -27.09 32.06 2.51
C SER A 117 -28.43 31.84 3.24
N GLN A 118 -28.97 30.62 3.22
CA GLN A 118 -30.19 30.26 3.95
C GLN A 118 -30.03 30.46 5.47
N VAL A 119 -28.88 30.07 6.04
CA VAL A 119 -28.59 30.27 7.47
C VAL A 119 -28.53 31.77 7.81
N LEU A 120 -27.93 32.59 6.95
CA LEU A 120 -27.88 34.04 7.14
C LEU A 120 -29.28 34.67 7.07
N GLU A 121 -30.12 34.24 6.13
CA GLU A 121 -31.51 34.69 6.03
C GLU A 121 -32.34 34.28 7.24
N MET A 122 -32.23 33.04 7.70
CA MET A 122 -32.89 32.57 8.93
C MET A 122 -32.43 33.38 10.14
N LYS A 123 -31.13 33.63 10.30
CA LYS A 123 -30.60 34.45 11.39
C LYS A 123 -31.16 35.88 11.36
N LYS A 124 -31.29 36.48 10.17
CA LYS A 124 -31.92 37.81 10.01
C LYS A 124 -33.40 37.78 10.40
N SER A 125 -34.15 36.76 9.97
CA SER A 125 -35.57 36.58 10.31
C SER A 125 -35.79 36.44 11.83
N VAL A 126 -34.99 35.60 12.50
CA VAL A 126 -35.07 35.42 13.96
C VAL A 126 -34.73 36.72 14.70
N ARG A 127 -33.72 37.47 14.25
CA ARG A 127 -33.36 38.77 14.85
C ARG A 127 -34.47 39.81 14.64
N GLY A 128 -35.06 39.89 13.46
CA GLY A 128 -36.17 40.81 13.16
C GLY A 128 -37.48 40.48 13.90
N ASN A 129 -37.74 39.20 14.16
CA ASN A 129 -38.89 38.78 14.98
C ASN A 129 -38.70 39.09 16.47
N LYS A 130 -37.45 39.14 16.97
CA LYS A 130 -37.16 39.53 18.36
C LYS A 130 -37.50 41.01 18.64
N GLU A 131 -37.44 41.87 17.62
CA GLU A 131 -37.82 43.29 17.72
C GLU A 131 -39.35 43.51 17.66
N ARG A 132 -40.11 42.59 17.03
CA ARG A 132 -41.58 42.64 17.00
C ARG A 132 -42.27 41.93 18.17
N SER A 133 -41.54 41.13 18.95
CA SER A 133 -42.11 40.29 20.02
C SER A 133 -41.51 40.54 21.41
N SER A 134 -41.00 41.74 21.69
CA SER A 134 -40.56 42.09 23.06
C SER A 134 -41.68 42.69 23.91
N SER A 135 -42.64 41.84 24.25
CA SER A 135 -43.22 41.83 25.58
C SER A 135 -42.85 40.50 26.24
N THR A 136 -42.34 40.60 27.47
CA THR A 136 -42.28 39.55 28.51
C THR A 136 -41.00 38.69 28.63
N ALA A 137 -40.49 38.78 29.86
CA ALA A 137 -39.70 37.83 30.64
C ALA A 137 -38.22 37.62 30.33
N ALA A 138 -37.42 38.14 31.25
CA ALA A 138 -36.12 37.63 31.63
C ALA A 138 -36.22 36.15 32.03
N GLY A 139 -35.38 35.31 31.44
CA GLY A 139 -35.08 33.96 31.87
C GLY A 139 -33.61 33.72 31.56
N GLY A 140 -32.79 33.69 32.60
CA GLY A 140 -31.37 33.37 32.50
C GLY A 140 -31.23 31.91 32.07
N ASP A 141 -30.73 31.72 30.85
CA ASP A 141 -30.32 30.45 30.31
C ASP A 141 -28.98 30.09 30.97
N SER A 142 -29.00 29.21 31.96
CA SER A 142 -27.75 28.59 32.44
C SER A 142 -27.33 27.58 31.40
N GLU A 143 -26.32 27.94 30.60
CA GLU A 143 -25.57 26.96 29.83
C GLU A 143 -24.94 25.94 30.81
N GLU A 144 -25.47 24.72 30.84
CA GLU A 144 -24.82 23.56 31.44
C GLU A 144 -23.58 23.19 30.61
N GLY A 145 -22.53 24.01 30.71
CA GLY A 145 -21.21 23.66 30.21
C GLY A 145 -20.64 22.47 30.99
N LEU A 146 -20.04 21.50 30.30
CA LEU A 146 -19.27 20.44 30.94
C LEU A 146 -18.16 21.07 31.79
N ASP A 147 -18.01 20.61 33.03
CA ASP A 147 -16.91 21.03 33.88
C ASP A 147 -15.56 20.67 33.25
N THR A 148 -14.53 21.47 33.53
CA THR A 148 -13.21 21.34 32.90
C THR A 148 -12.59 19.96 33.13
N MET A 149 -12.89 19.31 34.27
CA MET A 149 -12.40 17.97 34.57
C MET A 149 -13.09 16.93 33.69
N THR A 150 -14.41 16.97 33.58
CA THR A 150 -15.16 16.07 32.67
C THR A 150 -14.75 16.26 31.22
N PHE A 151 -14.46 17.49 30.78
CA PHE A 151 -13.93 17.73 29.43
C PHE A 151 -12.56 17.05 29.21
N CYS A 152 -11.65 17.12 30.18
CA CYS A 152 -10.36 16.44 30.10
C CYS A 152 -10.51 14.91 30.02
N PHE A 153 -11.40 14.34 30.83
CA PHE A 153 -11.72 12.90 30.80
C PHE A 153 -12.33 12.48 29.47
N LEU A 154 -13.28 13.26 28.94
CA LEU A 154 -13.89 13.00 27.65
C LEU A 154 -12.84 13.00 26.52
N ARG A 155 -11.95 14.00 26.50
CA ARG A 155 -10.87 14.08 25.51
C ARG A 155 -9.96 12.84 25.57
N GLN A 156 -9.61 12.40 26.77
CA GLN A 156 -8.76 11.23 26.95
C GLN A 156 -9.48 9.93 26.52
N ALA A 157 -10.76 9.77 26.87
CA ALA A 157 -11.55 8.63 26.45
C ALA A 157 -11.70 8.56 24.92
N VAL A 158 -11.96 9.70 24.26
CA VAL A 158 -12.02 9.78 22.79
C VAL A 158 -10.67 9.42 22.15
N TYR A 159 -9.56 9.92 22.72
CA TYR A 159 -8.23 9.58 22.23
C TYR A 159 -7.96 8.07 22.30
N HIS A 160 -8.22 7.42 23.44
CA HIS A 160 -8.01 5.98 23.59
C HIS A 160 -8.95 5.14 22.72
N PHE A 161 -10.20 5.60 22.54
CA PHE A 161 -11.13 4.98 21.60
C PHE A 161 -10.61 5.01 20.15
N LEU A 162 -10.09 6.15 19.70
CA LEU A 162 -9.51 6.28 18.34
C LEU A 162 -8.19 5.52 18.18
N ALA A 163 -7.44 5.32 19.26
CA ALA A 163 -6.20 4.55 19.27
C ALA A 163 -6.42 3.04 19.42
N ASP A 164 -7.67 2.57 19.46
CA ASP A 164 -8.07 1.16 19.63
C ASP A 164 -7.54 0.51 20.93
N ILE A 165 -7.33 1.32 21.97
CA ILE A 165 -6.93 0.87 23.30
C ILE A 165 -8.21 0.73 24.12
N HIS A 166 -8.62 -0.49 24.49
CA HIS A 166 -9.86 -0.76 25.25
C HIS A 166 -11.11 -0.02 24.72
N PRO A 167 -11.43 -0.11 23.42
CA PRO A 167 -12.43 0.75 22.77
C PRO A 167 -13.84 0.59 23.35
N GLU A 168 -14.22 -0.59 23.83
CA GLU A 168 -15.55 -0.84 24.43
C GLU A 168 -15.76 -0.06 25.74
N ASP A 169 -14.76 -0.04 26.61
CA ASP A 169 -14.82 0.64 27.91
C ASP A 169 -14.82 2.17 27.74
N HIS A 170 -14.03 2.67 26.78
CA HIS A 170 -14.00 4.09 26.46
C HIS A 170 -15.27 4.54 25.73
N LEU A 171 -15.84 3.73 24.84
CA LEU A 171 -17.12 4.03 24.20
C LEU A 171 -18.25 4.10 25.24
N ARG A 172 -18.26 3.19 26.22
CA ARG A 172 -19.19 3.23 27.35
C ARG A 172 -19.03 4.52 28.15
N SER A 173 -17.80 4.90 28.47
CA SER A 173 -17.48 6.13 29.21
C SER A 173 -17.91 7.40 28.45
N ILE A 174 -17.62 7.48 27.15
CA ILE A 174 -18.03 8.59 26.27
C ILE A 174 -19.56 8.71 26.25
N SER A 175 -20.27 7.59 26.04
CA SER A 175 -21.73 7.58 26.00
C SER A 175 -22.37 8.01 27.32
N SER A 176 -21.71 7.74 28.45
CA SER A 176 -22.17 8.16 29.78
C SER A 176 -21.93 9.66 30.01
N ILE A 177 -20.75 10.17 29.64
CA ILE A 177 -20.39 11.58 29.82
C ILE A 177 -21.27 12.48 28.95
N LEU A 178 -21.51 12.08 27.69
CA LEU A 178 -22.36 12.81 26.75
C LEU A 178 -23.86 12.55 26.96
N LYS A 179 -24.23 11.79 28.00
CA LYS A 179 -25.63 11.47 28.35
C LYS A 179 -26.43 10.91 27.16
N PHE A 180 -25.83 10.00 26.38
CA PHE A 180 -26.53 9.37 25.27
C PHE A 180 -27.79 8.65 25.76
N THR A 181 -28.88 8.84 25.03
CA THR A 181 -30.14 8.14 25.25
C THR A 181 -29.96 6.63 25.04
N PRO A 182 -30.82 5.79 25.63
CA PRO A 182 -30.78 4.35 25.40
C PRO A 182 -30.83 3.95 23.92
N GLN A 183 -31.54 4.72 23.09
CA GLN A 183 -31.63 4.50 21.65
C GLN A 183 -30.30 4.81 20.94
N GLU A 184 -29.68 5.95 21.24
CA GLU A 184 -28.36 6.32 20.69
C GLU A 184 -27.29 5.31 21.10
N ARG A 185 -27.29 4.87 22.36
CA ARG A 185 -26.36 3.82 22.83
C ARG A 185 -26.54 2.52 22.04
N LYS A 186 -27.78 2.11 21.77
CA LYS A 186 -28.06 0.89 20.99
C LYS A 186 -27.49 0.97 19.57
N ILE A 187 -27.66 2.11 18.90
CA ILE A 187 -27.15 2.36 17.55
C ILE A 187 -25.62 2.37 17.54
N VAL A 188 -25.01 3.08 18.48
CA VAL A 188 -23.55 3.22 18.56
C VAL A 188 -22.88 1.89 18.88
N TYR A 189 -23.43 1.09 19.80
CA TYR A 189 -22.90 -0.22 20.12
C TYR A 189 -23.12 -1.25 19.00
N SER A 190 -24.24 -1.20 18.26
CA SER A 190 -24.45 -2.10 17.12
C SER A 190 -23.45 -1.81 16.00
N GLN A 191 -23.25 -0.53 15.65
CA GLN A 191 -22.26 -0.13 14.64
C GLN A 191 -20.83 -0.45 15.06
N PHE A 192 -20.53 -0.41 16.36
CA PHE A 192 -19.22 -0.80 16.87
C PHE A 192 -19.02 -2.32 16.81
N GLY A 193 -20.03 -3.11 17.17
CA GLY A 193 -19.97 -4.57 17.13
C GLY A 193 -19.87 -5.15 15.71
N GLU A 194 -20.44 -4.49 14.71
CA GLU A 194 -20.35 -4.90 13.29
C GLU A 194 -18.96 -4.66 12.65
N ARG A 195 -18.08 -3.90 13.31
CA ARG A 195 -16.72 -3.60 12.82
C ARG A 195 -15.64 -4.57 13.33
N LYS A 196 -15.98 -5.50 14.23
CA LYS A 196 -15.10 -6.58 14.70
C LYS A 196 -15.41 -7.88 13.97
#